data_AF-A0A537LDH3-F1
#
_entry.id   AF-A0A537LDH3-F1
#
_cell.length_a   1.000
_cell.length_b   1.000
_cell.length_c   1.000
_cell.angle_alpha   90.00
_cell.angle_beta   90.00
_cell.angle_gamma   90.00
#
_symmetry.space_group_name_H-M   'P 1'
#
loop_
_entity.id
_entity.type
_entity.pdbx_description
1 polymer ?
#
loop_
_entity_poly.entity_id
_entity_poly.type
_entity_poly.pdbx_seq_one_letter_code
_entity_poly.pdbx_strand_id
1 'polypeptide(L)'
;MKKIPFAALAATVFASVAAAQTAVQAPMPPPPLVDWAKVEIKTTDLGNKTYMLEGQGGNITIAVSTDAIIMVDGQFAPLSDKIKAAIKAISPLPIRYLVNTHFHGDHTGGNENFAKDGTTIVAHDNLRVRLAAGTVSGLTGAKA
;
A
#
# COMPACT_ATOMS: atom_id res chain seq x y z
N MET A 1 13.00 -78.39 -37.58
CA MET A 1 13.11 -77.35 -36.52
C MET A 1 13.18 -75.98 -37.19
N LYS A 2 12.06 -75.26 -37.27
CA LYS A 2 11.99 -73.92 -37.91
C LYS A 2 12.50 -72.87 -36.92
N LYS A 3 13.59 -72.18 -37.25
CA LYS A 3 14.05 -70.98 -36.53
C LYS A 3 13.38 -69.77 -37.17
N ILE A 4 12.58 -69.06 -36.39
CA ILE A 4 11.91 -67.81 -36.80
C ILE A 4 12.91 -66.67 -36.55
N PRO A 5 13.26 -65.83 -37.54
CA PRO A 5 14.05 -64.64 -37.27
C PRO A 5 13.13 -63.53 -36.73
N PHE A 6 13.47 -63.02 -35.55
CA PHE A 6 12.94 -61.78 -35.00
C PHE A 6 13.41 -60.62 -35.89
N ALA A 7 12.49 -60.01 -36.66
CA ALA A 7 12.70 -58.70 -37.25
C ALA A 7 12.24 -57.64 -36.25
N ALA A 8 13.18 -56.84 -35.75
CA ALA A 8 12.94 -55.75 -34.83
C ALA A 8 12.13 -54.64 -35.51
N LEU A 9 10.97 -54.30 -34.96
CA LEU A 9 10.21 -53.11 -35.34
C LEU A 9 10.84 -51.90 -34.65
N ALA A 10 11.61 -51.10 -35.40
CA ALA A 10 12.12 -49.83 -34.91
C ALA A 10 10.96 -48.81 -34.86
N ALA A 11 10.41 -48.58 -33.67
CA ALA A 11 9.46 -47.49 -33.44
C ALA A 11 10.25 -46.19 -33.22
N THR A 12 10.30 -45.33 -34.24
CA THR A 12 10.87 -43.99 -34.13
C THR A 12 9.90 -43.12 -33.34
N VAL A 13 10.18 -42.89 -32.06
CA VAL A 13 9.45 -41.91 -31.24
C VAL A 13 10.01 -40.52 -31.57
N PHE A 14 9.29 -39.73 -32.36
CA PHE A 14 9.56 -38.29 -32.45
C PHE A 14 9.04 -37.62 -31.18
N ALA A 15 9.93 -37.34 -30.23
CA ALA A 15 9.61 -36.47 -29.10
C ALA A 15 9.56 -35.02 -29.60
N SER A 16 8.37 -34.46 -29.74
CA SER A 16 8.18 -33.03 -29.99
C SER A 16 8.49 -32.26 -28.70
N VAL A 17 9.66 -31.62 -28.66
CA VAL A 17 9.97 -30.63 -27.63
C VAL A 17 9.22 -29.35 -28.00
N ALA A 18 8.06 -29.13 -27.39
CA ALA A 18 7.39 -27.84 -27.46
C ALA A 18 8.21 -26.82 -26.64
N ALA A 19 8.97 -25.97 -27.34
CA ALA A 19 9.62 -24.83 -26.71
C ALA A 19 8.54 -23.84 -26.28
N ALA A 20 8.28 -23.77 -24.97
CA ALA A 20 7.44 -22.73 -24.40
C ALA A 20 8.11 -21.37 -24.66
N GLN A 21 7.58 -20.61 -25.60
CA GLN A 21 7.97 -19.21 -25.80
C GLN A 21 7.47 -18.43 -24.58
N THR A 22 8.40 -18.00 -23.72
CA THR A 22 8.12 -16.97 -22.71
C THR A 22 7.78 -15.69 -23.46
N ALA A 23 6.51 -15.31 -23.47
CA ALA A 23 6.10 -14.00 -23.95
C ALA A 23 6.84 -12.93 -23.13
N VAL A 24 7.69 -12.15 -23.79
CA VAL A 24 8.33 -11.00 -23.15
C VAL A 24 7.23 -9.97 -22.94
N GLN A 25 6.77 -9.83 -21.70
CA GLN A 25 5.75 -8.85 -21.35
C GLN A 25 6.32 -7.45 -21.60
N ALA A 26 5.71 -6.70 -22.51
CA ALA A 26 6.09 -5.32 -22.77
C ALA A 26 6.03 -4.52 -21.46
N PRO A 27 6.95 -3.57 -21.22
CA PRO A 27 6.91 -2.73 -20.04
C PRO A 27 5.57 -2.01 -19.99
N MET A 28 4.84 -2.15 -18.88
CA MET A 28 3.61 -1.40 -18.69
C MET A 28 3.93 0.10 -18.72
N PRO A 29 3.11 0.93 -19.38
CA PRO A 29 3.28 2.38 -19.29
C PRO A 29 3.22 2.81 -17.83
N PRO A 30 3.98 3.86 -17.43
CA PRO A 30 3.92 4.37 -16.08
C PRO A 30 2.47 4.77 -15.77
N PRO A 31 1.97 4.50 -14.55
CA PRO A 31 0.63 4.91 -14.16
C PRO A 31 0.48 6.42 -14.32
N PRO A 32 -0.71 6.90 -14.74
CA PRO A 32 -0.96 8.33 -14.88
C PRO A 32 -0.74 9.05 -13.54
N LEU A 33 -0.20 10.27 -13.60
CA LEU A 33 0.00 11.09 -12.41
C LEU A 33 -1.34 11.40 -11.74
N VAL A 34 -1.37 11.31 -10.41
CA VAL A 34 -2.56 11.63 -9.62
C VAL A 34 -2.79 13.15 -9.63
N ASP A 35 -4.00 13.57 -10.00
CA ASP A 35 -4.47 14.94 -9.84
C ASP A 35 -4.99 15.14 -8.41
N TRP A 36 -4.08 15.49 -7.49
CA TRP A 36 -4.38 15.65 -6.06
C TRP A 36 -5.48 16.68 -5.78
N ALA A 37 -5.68 17.65 -6.68
CA ALA A 37 -6.72 18.67 -6.52
C ALA A 37 -8.13 18.06 -6.61
N LYS A 38 -8.31 17.02 -7.44
CA LYS A 38 -9.59 16.33 -7.64
C LYS A 38 -9.92 15.26 -6.60
N VAL A 39 -8.97 14.87 -5.75
CA VAL A 39 -9.22 13.88 -4.70
C VAL A 39 -10.09 14.49 -3.61
N GLU A 40 -11.21 13.85 -3.30
CA GLU A 40 -12.10 14.21 -2.19
C GLU A 40 -11.86 13.29 -0.99
N ILE A 41 -12.03 13.82 0.23
CA ILE A 41 -11.98 13.01 1.45
C ILE A 41 -13.40 12.69 1.87
N LYS A 42 -13.84 11.45 1.66
CA LYS A 42 -15.15 10.97 2.10
C LYS A 42 -15.06 10.48 3.53
N THR A 43 -15.97 10.97 4.38
CA THR A 43 -16.06 10.57 5.79
C THR A 43 -17.26 9.64 5.99
N THR A 44 -17.04 8.52 6.67
CA THR A 44 -18.08 7.57 7.08
C THR A 44 -18.08 7.41 8.60
N ASP A 45 -19.22 7.60 9.26
CA ASP A 45 -19.40 7.31 10.68
C ASP A 45 -19.51 5.80 10.90
N LEU A 46 -18.63 5.23 11.71
CA LEU A 46 -18.61 3.81 12.07
C LEU A 46 -19.30 3.53 13.42
N GLY A 47 -19.80 4.57 14.10
CA GLY A 47 -20.34 4.52 15.45
C GLY A 47 -19.26 4.67 16.52
N ASN A 48 -19.70 4.87 17.77
CA ASN A 48 -18.83 4.98 18.95
C ASN A 48 -17.70 6.02 18.78
N LYS A 49 -18.03 7.18 18.19
CA LYS A 49 -17.06 8.27 17.93
C LYS A 49 -15.87 7.84 17.07
N THR A 50 -16.06 6.82 16.24
CA THR A 50 -15.05 6.28 15.33
C THR A 50 -15.48 6.55 13.89
N TYR A 51 -14.56 6.99 13.04
CA TYR A 51 -14.85 7.40 11.68
C TYR A 51 -13.79 6.86 10.72
N MET A 52 -14.22 6.52 9.51
CA MET A 52 -13.35 6.18 8.39
C MET A 52 -13.27 7.36 7.43
N LEU A 53 -12.06 7.72 7.02
CA LEU A 53 -11.79 8.71 5.99
C LEU A 53 -11.18 7.99 4.78
N GLU A 54 -11.85 8.13 3.64
CA GLU A 54 -11.45 7.55 2.36
C GLU A 54 -10.94 8.66 1.44
N GLY A 55 -9.80 8.44 0.77
CA GLY A 55 -9.16 9.41 -0.12
C GLY A 55 -8.43 8.69 -1.25
N GLN A 56 -7.16 9.02 -1.47
CA GLN A 56 -6.27 8.27 -2.37
C GLN A 56 -5.20 7.54 -1.54
N GLY A 57 -5.04 6.23 -1.73
CA GLY A 57 -4.15 5.38 -0.93
C GLY A 57 -4.93 4.39 -0.07
N GLY A 58 -4.54 4.21 1.20
CA GLY A 58 -5.29 3.45 2.20
C GLY A 58 -6.37 4.25 2.93
N ASN A 59 -7.27 3.58 3.65
CA ASN A 59 -8.27 4.24 4.50
C ASN A 59 -7.65 4.71 5.81
N ILE A 60 -8.05 5.89 6.27
CA ILE A 60 -7.70 6.41 7.61
C ILE A 60 -8.82 6.07 8.57
N THR A 61 -8.47 5.67 9.79
CA THR A 61 -9.43 5.59 10.90
C THR A 61 -9.11 6.68 11.92
N ILE A 62 -10.13 7.36 12.42
CA ILE A 62 -9.99 8.23 13.61
C ILE A 62 -10.93 7.77 14.71
N ALA A 63 -10.52 7.96 15.97
CA ALA A 63 -11.38 7.84 17.13
C ALA A 63 -11.30 9.13 17.96
N VAL A 64 -12.47 9.69 18.28
CA VAL A 64 -12.59 10.96 19.01
C VAL A 64 -12.84 10.65 20.49
N SER A 65 -11.90 11.06 21.34
CA SER A 65 -12.00 10.98 22.80
C SER A 65 -12.57 12.27 23.38
N THR A 66 -12.46 12.45 24.71
CA THR A 66 -12.91 13.65 25.41
C THR A 66 -11.98 14.86 25.24
N ASP A 67 -10.69 14.65 24.97
CA ASP A 67 -9.67 15.71 24.95
C ASP A 67 -8.80 15.68 23.68
N ALA A 68 -8.89 14.61 22.87
CA ALA A 68 -8.07 14.43 21.67
C ALA A 68 -8.63 13.45 20.65
N ILE A 69 -8.00 13.44 19.48
CA ILE A 69 -8.21 12.46 18.42
C ILE A 69 -6.96 11.57 18.31
N ILE A 70 -7.20 10.25 18.19
CA ILE A 70 -6.20 9.31 17.68
C ILE A 70 -6.55 8.99 16.23
N MET A 71 -5.53 8.97 15.39
CA MET A 71 -5.62 8.72 13.95
C MET A 71 -4.75 7.52 13.59
N VAL A 72 -5.19 6.70 12.64
CA VAL A 72 -4.43 5.58 12.08
C VAL A 72 -4.11 5.91 10.63
N ASP A 73 -2.81 5.94 10.32
CA ASP A 73 -2.19 6.36 9.06
C ASP A 73 -2.48 7.82 8.64
N GLY A 74 -1.64 8.39 7.78
CA GLY A 74 -1.68 9.79 7.35
C GLY A 74 -1.95 10.02 5.86
N GLN A 75 -2.13 8.95 5.08
CA GLN A 75 -2.18 8.96 3.61
C GLN A 75 -0.96 9.65 2.97
N PHE A 76 -1.06 10.03 1.69
CA PHE A 76 -0.05 10.81 0.99
C PHE A 76 0.02 12.26 1.47
N ALA A 77 1.23 12.85 1.43
CA ALA A 77 1.49 14.21 1.88
C ALA A 77 0.57 15.29 1.25
N PRO A 78 0.24 15.27 -0.05
CA PRO A 78 -0.62 16.30 -0.66
C PRO A 78 -2.06 16.31 -0.14
N LEU A 79 -2.49 15.26 0.58
CA LEU A 79 -3.86 15.16 1.11
C LEU A 79 -4.00 15.68 2.55
N SER A 80 -2.89 15.96 3.25
CA SER A 80 -2.93 16.27 4.68
C SER A 80 -3.88 17.43 5.04
N ASP A 81 -3.94 18.49 4.24
CA ASP A 81 -4.85 19.63 4.52
C ASP A 81 -6.32 19.27 4.32
N LYS A 82 -6.64 18.47 3.29
CA LYS A 82 -8.01 17.97 3.06
C LYS A 82 -8.45 17.03 4.18
N ILE A 83 -7.53 16.17 4.64
CA ILE A 83 -7.77 15.26 5.76
C ILE A 83 -8.01 16.05 7.06
N LYS A 84 -7.15 17.03 7.37
CA LYS A 84 -7.33 17.92 8.53
C LYS A 84 -8.67 18.66 8.48
N ALA A 85 -9.08 19.13 7.30
CA ALA A 85 -10.38 19.78 7.11
C ALA A 85 -11.55 18.82 7.39
N ALA A 86 -11.49 17.58 6.88
CA ALA A 86 -12.50 16.56 7.15
C ALA A 86 -12.57 16.19 8.65
N ILE A 87 -11.42 16.01 9.30
CA ILE A 87 -11.35 15.75 10.75
C ILE A 87 -11.94 16.92 11.55
N LYS A 88 -11.64 18.17 11.17
CA LYS A 88 -12.15 19.37 11.83
C LYS A 88 -13.67 19.50 11.72
N ALA A 89 -14.28 19.01 10.64
CA ALA A 89 -15.73 18.96 10.49
C ALA A 89 -16.39 17.94 11.44
N ILE A 90 -15.65 16.94 11.91
CA ILE A 90 -16.10 15.94 12.89
C ILE A 90 -15.92 16.47 14.32
N SER A 91 -14.76 17.06 14.63
CA SER A 91 -14.43 17.52 15.98
C SER A 91 -13.37 18.64 15.96
N PRO A 92 -13.47 19.63 16.86
CA PRO A 92 -12.45 20.67 17.02
C PRO A 92 -11.23 20.22 17.83
N LEU A 93 -11.24 18.99 18.38
CA LEU A 93 -10.16 18.48 19.21
C LEU A 93 -8.87 18.26 18.38
N PRO A 94 -7.69 18.43 19.00
CA PRO A 94 -6.42 18.21 18.31
C PRO A 94 -6.19 16.71 18.02
N ILE A 95 -5.49 16.43 16.92
CA ILE A 95 -4.94 15.11 16.64
C ILE A 95 -3.69 14.95 17.52
N ARG A 96 -3.77 14.09 18.54
CA ARG A 96 -2.70 13.88 19.53
C ARG A 96 -1.70 12.85 19.04
N TYR A 97 -2.23 11.77 18.46
CA TYR A 97 -1.46 10.62 18.02
C TYR A 97 -1.86 10.22 16.61
N LEU A 98 -0.85 9.93 15.79
CA LEU A 98 -1.00 9.25 14.50
C LEU A 98 -0.22 7.94 14.58
N VAL A 99 -0.94 6.83 14.45
CA VAL A 99 -0.37 5.48 14.50
C VAL A 99 -0.15 4.99 13.08
N ASN A 100 1.10 4.71 12.71
CA ASN A 100 1.40 4.08 11.42
C ASN A 100 1.22 2.57 11.50
N THR A 101 0.51 2.02 10.53
CA THR A 101 0.33 0.58 10.37
C THR A 101 1.57 -0.09 9.77
N HIS A 102 2.14 0.50 8.73
CA HIS A 102 3.33 0.04 8.03
C HIS A 102 4.03 1.20 7.29
N PHE A 103 5.08 0.90 6.53
CA PHE A 103 6.03 1.91 6.03
C PHE A 103 5.69 2.50 4.66
N HIS A 104 4.61 2.06 3.99
CA HIS A 104 4.32 2.51 2.62
C HIS A 104 3.92 3.99 2.59
N GLY A 105 4.31 4.68 1.52
CA GLY A 105 4.13 6.13 1.40
C GLY A 105 2.67 6.59 1.32
N ASP A 106 1.77 5.69 0.92
CA ASP A 106 0.32 5.88 0.94
C ASP A 106 -0.30 5.72 2.33
N HIS A 107 0.51 5.40 3.34
CA HIS A 107 0.14 5.35 4.75
C HIS A 107 0.95 6.35 5.60
N THR A 108 2.23 6.56 5.26
CA THR A 108 3.14 7.40 6.06
C THR A 108 3.46 8.75 5.43
N GLY A 109 3.01 9.02 4.20
CA GLY A 109 3.39 10.21 3.43
C GLY A 109 3.03 11.52 4.14
N GLY A 110 1.91 11.54 4.85
CA GLY A 110 1.44 12.71 5.62
C GLY A 110 2.17 12.96 6.94
N ASN A 111 3.02 12.04 7.42
CA ASN A 111 3.58 12.09 8.78
C ASN A 111 4.27 13.42 9.11
N GLU A 112 5.07 13.94 8.18
CA GLU A 112 5.79 15.21 8.40
C GLU A 112 4.82 16.38 8.61
N ASN A 113 3.72 16.42 7.84
CA ASN A 113 2.72 17.48 7.94
C ASN A 113 1.99 17.44 9.29
N PHE A 114 1.58 16.24 9.74
CA PHE A 114 0.92 16.09 11.05
C PHE A 114 1.89 16.35 12.21
N ALA A 115 3.16 15.94 12.08
CA ALA A 115 4.18 16.19 13.09
C ALA A 115 4.47 17.69 13.27
N LYS A 116 4.52 18.45 12.17
CA LYS A 116 4.64 19.93 12.20
C LYS A 116 3.49 20.61 12.94
N ASP A 117 2.30 20.01 12.90
CA ASP A 117 1.11 20.48 13.62
C ASP A 117 1.06 20.00 15.09
N GLY A 118 2.11 19.35 15.59
CA GLY A 118 2.23 18.89 16.98
C GLY A 118 1.69 17.47 17.24
N THR A 119 1.36 16.71 16.20
CA THR A 119 0.92 15.31 16.34
C THR A 119 2.11 14.42 16.69
N THR A 120 1.97 13.56 17.71
CA THR A 120 2.98 12.55 18.01
C THR A 120 2.80 11.33 17.09
N ILE A 121 3.82 11.01 16.30
CA ILE A 121 3.82 9.84 15.43
C ILE A 121 4.22 8.60 16.25
N VAL A 122 3.36 7.60 16.26
CA VAL A 122 3.54 6.32 16.95
C VAL A 122 3.68 5.21 15.93
N ALA A 123 4.67 4.34 16.11
CA ALA A 123 4.88 3.20 15.24
C ALA A 123 5.69 2.12 15.95
N HIS A 124 5.67 0.90 15.41
CA HIS A 124 6.60 -0.15 15.81
C HIS A 124 8.06 0.24 15.48
N ASP A 125 9.03 -0.17 16.31
CA ASP A 125 10.45 0.20 16.11
C ASP A 125 11.00 -0.17 14.73
N ASN A 126 10.70 -1.37 14.24
CA ASN A 126 11.07 -1.82 12.89
C ASN A 126 10.59 -0.87 11.78
N LEU A 127 9.43 -0.23 11.95
CA LEU A 127 8.89 0.74 11.00
C LEU A 127 9.73 2.02 11.01
N ARG A 128 10.10 2.52 12.19
CA ARG A 128 11.00 3.66 12.35
C ARG A 128 12.36 3.40 11.69
N VAL A 129 12.96 2.23 11.94
CA VAL A 129 14.23 1.82 11.31
C VAL A 129 14.08 1.78 9.78
N ARG A 130 12.97 1.25 9.28
CA ARG A 130 12.71 1.14 7.84
C ARG A 130 12.55 2.50 7.17
N LEU A 131 11.76 3.40 7.76
CA LEU A 131 11.58 4.76 7.25
C LEU A 131 12.91 5.54 7.25
N ALA A 132 13.71 5.41 8.33
CA ALA A 132 15.01 6.07 8.42
C ALA A 132 16.02 5.54 7.37
N ALA A 133 15.94 4.26 7.01
CA ALA A 133 16.80 3.67 5.98
C ALA A 133 16.44 4.10 4.54
N GLY A 134 15.24 4.65 4.35
CA GLY A 134 14.64 4.91 3.04
C GLY A 134 14.04 3.66 2.40
N THR A 135 13.00 3.84 1.60
CA THR A 135 12.26 2.79 0.90
C THR A 135 12.41 2.98 -0.61
N VAL A 136 12.93 1.97 -1.32
CA VAL A 136 13.04 2.04 -2.79
C VAL A 136 12.01 1.15 -3.50
N SER A 137 11.56 0.07 -2.86
CA SER A 137 10.38 -0.69 -3.30
C SER A 137 9.16 -0.28 -2.48
N GLY A 138 8.12 0.22 -3.15
CA GLY A 138 6.85 0.56 -2.51
C GLY A 138 6.09 -0.62 -1.93
N LEU A 139 6.40 -1.86 -2.32
CA LEU A 139 5.69 -3.07 -1.85
C LEU A 139 6.46 -3.77 -0.71
N THR A 140 7.77 -3.96 -0.88
CA THR A 140 8.59 -4.72 0.09
C THR A 140 9.43 -3.81 0.99
N GLY A 141 9.58 -2.53 0.61
CA GLY A 141 10.52 -1.60 1.23
C GLY A 141 11.98 -1.97 1.04
N ALA A 142 12.27 -3.11 0.41
CA ALA A 142 13.62 -3.63 0.29
C ALA A 142 14.45 -2.65 -0.53
N LYS A 143 15.70 -2.43 -0.10
CA LYS A 143 16.71 -1.83 -0.98
C LYS A 143 16.93 -2.79 -2.14
N ALA A 144 16.81 -2.28 -3.37
CA ALA A 144 17.23 -3.00 -4.56
C ALA A 144 18.73 -3.31 -4.47
#